data_AF-W2HHC1-F1
#
_entry.id   AF-W2HHC1-F1
#
_cell.length_a   1.000
_cell.length_b   1.000
_cell.length_c   1.000
_cell.angle_alpha   90.00
_cell.angle_beta   90.00
_cell.angle_gamma   90.00
#
_symmetry.space_group_name_H-M   'P 1'
#
loop_
_entity.id
_entity.type
_entity.pdbx_description
1 polymer ?
#
loop_
_entity_poly.entity_id
_entity_poly.type
_entity_poly.pdbx_seq_one_letter_code
_entity_poly.pdbx_strand_id
1 'polypeptide(L)'
;MEPGHSKAHLMQARVSLEREHFKAASASLDQALSYDFSVRQSLSYYIIKARILENSGDVREALQTLQTAMKMTQSTGSSGIRRQKPSENDNVSLFGKASVYIHMAQVLSQLNDISEATKTVREALD
;
A
#
# COMPACT_ATOMS: atom_id res chain seq x y z
N MET A 1 -5.58 -20.55 -14.52
CA MET A 1 -6.07 -19.43 -13.67
C MET A 1 -5.49 -18.16 -14.26
N GLU A 2 -6.35 -17.28 -14.76
CA GLU A 2 -5.95 -16.08 -15.51
C GLU A 2 -5.53 -14.95 -14.56
N PRO A 3 -4.34 -14.33 -14.75
CA PRO A 3 -3.89 -13.16 -13.97
C PRO A 3 -4.82 -11.94 -14.05
N GLY A 4 -5.73 -11.89 -15.03
CA GLY A 4 -6.69 -10.81 -15.18
C GLY A 4 -7.70 -10.72 -14.03
N HIS A 5 -8.03 -11.84 -13.38
CA HIS A 5 -9.02 -11.84 -12.29
C HIS A 5 -8.47 -11.21 -11.01
N SER A 6 -7.19 -11.42 -10.68
CA SER A 6 -6.58 -10.83 -9.48
C SER A 6 -6.58 -9.30 -9.52
N LYS A 7 -6.26 -8.71 -10.69
CA LYS A 7 -6.29 -7.25 -10.90
C LYS A 7 -7.70 -6.66 -10.78
N ALA A 8 -8.72 -7.37 -11.29
CA ALA A 8 -10.11 -6.96 -11.16
C ALA A 8 -10.57 -6.96 -9.69
N HIS A 9 -10.26 -8.03 -8.95
CA HIS A 9 -10.58 -8.12 -7.52
C HIS A 9 -9.83 -7.08 -6.68
N LEU A 10 -8.58 -6.75 -7.02
CA LEU A 10 -7.85 -5.63 -6.40
C LEU A 10 -8.53 -4.29 -6.65
N MET A 11 -9.00 -4.05 -7.87
CA MET A 11 -9.72 -2.82 -8.18
C MET A 11 -11.06 -2.76 -7.45
N GLN A 12 -11.77 -3.88 -7.34
CA GLN A 12 -12.99 -4.01 -6.54
C GLN A 12 -12.74 -3.73 -5.06
N ALA A 13 -11.62 -4.19 -4.50
CA ALA A 13 -11.21 -3.88 -3.13
C ALA A 13 -11.00 -2.37 -2.93
N ARG A 14 -10.32 -1.69 -3.87
CA ARG A 14 -10.15 -0.22 -3.84
C ARG A 14 -11.48 0.52 -3.92
N VAL A 15 -12.36 0.15 -4.84
CA VAL A 15 -13.70 0.76 -4.94
C VAL A 15 -14.51 0.55 -3.67
N SER A 16 -14.40 -0.63 -3.05
CA SER A 16 -15.08 -0.93 -1.79
C SER A 16 -14.52 -0.09 -0.63
N LEU A 17 -13.22 0.21 -0.62
CA LEU A 17 -12.63 1.13 0.35
C LEU A 17 -13.12 2.58 0.19
N GLU A 18 -13.20 3.08 -1.03
CA GLU A 18 -13.73 4.43 -1.30
C GLU A 18 -15.20 4.57 -0.89
N ARG A 19 -15.93 3.45 -0.84
CA ARG A 19 -17.32 3.37 -0.36
C ARG A 19 -17.43 3.04 1.13
N GLU A 20 -16.31 3.01 1.86
CA GLU A 20 -16.25 2.65 3.29
C GLU A 20 -16.81 1.24 3.59
N HIS A 21 -16.87 0.37 2.58
CA HIS A 21 -17.30 -1.02 2.70
C HIS A 21 -16.11 -1.93 3.04
N PHE A 22 -15.51 -1.74 4.21
CA PHE A 22 -14.25 -2.41 4.62
C PHE A 22 -14.33 -3.94 4.63
N LYS A 23 -15.48 -4.53 5.01
CA LYS A 23 -15.68 -6.00 4.96
C LYS A 23 -15.65 -6.54 3.52
N ALA A 24 -16.29 -5.83 2.60
CA ALA A 24 -16.28 -6.19 1.17
C ALA A 24 -14.89 -5.98 0.54
N ALA A 25 -14.17 -4.94 0.98
CA ALA A 25 -12.79 -4.70 0.60
C ALA A 25 -11.88 -5.87 1.04
N SER A 26 -12.00 -6.33 2.30
CA SER A 26 -11.25 -7.49 2.81
C SER A 26 -11.55 -8.76 2.00
N ALA A 27 -12.82 -9.09 1.78
CA ALA A 27 -13.19 -10.26 1.01
C ALA A 27 -12.66 -10.22 -0.44
N SER A 28 -12.72 -9.05 -1.07
CA SER A 28 -12.19 -8.85 -2.42
C SER A 28 -10.66 -8.96 -2.45
N LEU A 29 -9.98 -8.54 -1.38
CA LEU A 29 -8.54 -8.69 -1.22
C LEU A 29 -8.14 -10.16 -1.09
N ASP A 30 -8.85 -10.93 -0.26
CA ASP A 30 -8.60 -12.37 -0.07
C ASP A 30 -8.85 -13.16 -1.36
N GLN A 31 -9.87 -12.78 -2.14
CA GLN A 31 -10.08 -13.32 -3.47
C GLN A 31 -8.89 -13.01 -4.39
N ALA A 32 -8.44 -11.76 -4.44
CA ALA A 32 -7.28 -11.38 -5.25
C ALA A 32 -6.03 -12.20 -4.89
N LEU A 33 -5.78 -12.41 -3.59
CA LEU A 33 -4.68 -13.24 -3.09
C LEU A 33 -4.81 -14.73 -3.45
N SER A 34 -6.03 -15.23 -3.54
CA SER A 34 -6.29 -16.63 -3.90
C SER A 34 -6.00 -16.91 -5.37
N TYR A 35 -6.12 -15.89 -6.24
CA TYR A 35 -5.79 -15.98 -7.66
C TYR A 35 -4.32 -15.71 -7.95
N ASP A 36 -3.70 -14.77 -7.24
CA ASP A 36 -2.29 -14.41 -7.43
C ASP A 36 -1.62 -14.03 -6.11
N PHE A 37 -0.67 -14.86 -5.67
CA PHE A 37 0.11 -14.62 -4.47
C PHE A 37 1.09 -13.45 -4.61
N SER A 38 1.45 -13.06 -5.85
CA SER A 38 2.33 -11.93 -6.15
C SER A 38 1.73 -10.60 -5.70
N VAL A 39 0.40 -10.55 -5.56
CA VAL A 39 -0.32 -9.38 -5.06
C VAL A 39 0.16 -8.96 -3.66
N ARG A 40 0.63 -9.90 -2.82
CA ARG A 40 1.20 -9.58 -1.49
C ARG A 40 2.46 -8.73 -1.54
N GLN A 41 3.14 -8.69 -2.68
CA GLN A 41 4.33 -7.86 -2.88
C GLN A 41 3.99 -6.49 -3.47
N SER A 42 2.71 -6.25 -3.81
CA SER A 42 2.27 -4.98 -4.37
C SER A 42 1.99 -3.93 -3.30
N LEU A 43 2.38 -2.69 -3.56
CA LEU A 43 2.03 -1.51 -2.75
C LEU A 43 0.52 -1.40 -2.52
N SER A 44 -0.27 -1.66 -3.57
CA SER A 44 -1.74 -1.63 -3.52
C SER A 44 -2.31 -2.54 -2.43
N TYR A 45 -1.77 -3.75 -2.27
CA TYR A 45 -2.20 -4.67 -1.23
C TYR A 45 -1.96 -4.10 0.18
N TYR A 46 -0.77 -3.57 0.43
CA TYR A 46 -0.44 -3.00 1.74
C TYR A 46 -1.28 -1.76 2.07
N ILE A 47 -1.54 -0.90 1.09
CA ILE A 47 -2.42 0.26 1.27
C ILE A 47 -3.85 -0.19 1.62
N ILE A 48 -4.39 -1.16 0.87
CA ILE A 48 -5.75 -1.66 1.12
C ILE A 48 -5.83 -2.29 2.52
N LYS A 49 -4.86 -3.13 2.88
CA LYS A 49 -4.80 -3.76 4.19
C LYS A 49 -4.69 -2.73 5.32
N ALA A 50 -3.85 -1.71 5.17
CA ALA A 50 -3.69 -0.66 6.17
C ALA A 50 -4.99 0.13 6.39
N ARG A 51 -5.74 0.45 5.31
CA ARG A 51 -7.06 1.10 5.43
C ARG A 51 -8.10 0.24 6.15
N ILE A 52 -8.08 -1.07 5.94
CA ILE A 52 -8.98 -1.99 6.65
C ILE A 52 -8.63 -2.00 8.15
N LEU A 53 -7.34 -2.05 8.50
CA LEU A 53 -6.85 -2.01 9.89
C LEU A 53 -7.11 -0.66 10.58
N GLU A 54 -6.97 0.44 9.84
CA GLU A 54 -7.31 1.78 10.32
C GLU A 54 -8.78 1.82 10.78
N ASN A 55 -9.70 1.27 9.97
CA ASN A 55 -11.12 1.21 10.32
C ASN A 55 -11.44 0.19 11.43
N SER A 56 -10.66 -0.88 11.60
CA SER A 56 -10.87 -1.82 12.72
C SER A 56 -10.43 -1.25 14.07
N GLY A 57 -9.77 -0.07 14.08
CA GLY A 57 -9.19 0.54 15.28
C GLY A 57 -7.74 0.10 15.54
N ASP A 58 -7.20 -0.78 14.70
CA ASP A 58 -5.82 -1.29 14.79
C ASP A 58 -4.84 -0.35 14.10
N VAL A 59 -4.92 0.95 14.42
CA VAL A 59 -4.16 2.04 13.80
C VAL A 59 -2.64 1.80 13.88
N ARG A 60 -2.16 1.18 14.96
CA ARG A 60 -0.74 0.79 15.10
C ARG A 60 -0.32 -0.31 14.13
N GLU A 61 -1.19 -1.29 13.89
CA GLU A 61 -0.92 -2.37 12.92
C GLU A 61 -1.00 -1.84 11.49
N ALA A 62 -1.89 -0.88 11.22
CA ALA A 62 -1.93 -0.15 9.96
C ALA A 62 -0.60 0.55 9.68
N LEU A 63 -0.04 1.25 10.68
CA LEU A 63 1.27 1.90 10.55
C LEU A 63 2.39 0.90 10.23
N GLN A 64 2.45 -0.22 10.96
CA GLN A 64 3.46 -1.26 10.74
C GLN A 64 3.34 -1.87 9.33
N THR A 65 2.11 -2.06 8.86
CA THR A 65 1.81 -2.57 7.51
C THR A 65 2.35 -1.62 6.44
N LEU A 66 2.14 -0.31 6.60
CA LEU A 66 2.65 0.71 5.67
C LEU A 66 4.17 0.84 5.71
N GLN A 67 4.78 0.80 6.91
CA GLN A 67 6.25 0.80 7.05
C GLN A 67 6.89 -0.42 6.38
N THR A 68 6.24 -1.59 6.46
CA THR A 68 6.70 -2.81 5.79
C THR A 68 6.66 -2.65 4.27
N ALA A 69 5.59 -2.04 3.75
CA ALA A 69 5.48 -1.71 2.33
C ALA A 69 6.64 -0.81 1.87
N MET A 70 6.96 0.24 2.64
CA MET A 70 8.06 1.15 2.32
C MET A 70 9.40 0.45 2.30
N LYS A 71 9.73 -0.33 3.34
CA LYS A 71 10.98 -1.11 3.39
C LYS A 71 11.14 -2.03 2.19
N MET A 72 10.04 -2.63 1.73
CA MET A 72 10.05 -3.51 0.56
C MET A 72 10.34 -2.74 -0.74
N THR A 73 9.77 -1.53 -0.91
CA THR A 73 10.04 -0.67 -2.08
C THR A 73 11.41 0.01 -2.09
N GLN A 74 12.01 0.20 -0.91
CA GLN A 74 13.37 0.74 -0.78
C GLN A 74 14.42 -0.34 -1.06
N SER A 75 14.17 -1.59 -0.64
CA SER A 75 15.08 -2.72 -0.85
C SER A 75 15.21 -3.12 -2.33
N THR A 76 14.18 -2.85 -3.15
CA THR A 76 14.26 -3.02 -4.61
C THR A 76 15.12 -1.97 -5.31
N GLY A 77 15.56 -0.91 -4.61
CA GLY A 77 16.50 0.09 -5.12
C GLY A 77 17.98 -0.31 -5.04
N SER A 78 18.31 -1.39 -4.32
CA SER A 78 19.70 -1.80 -4.04
C SER A 78 20.15 -3.11 -4.69
N SER A 79 19.28 -3.82 -5.41
CA SER A 79 19.72 -4.97 -6.21
C SER A 79 20.15 -4.49 -7.60
N GLY A 80 21.46 -4.52 -7.84
CA GLY A 80 22.11 -4.18 -9.11
C GLY A 80 21.70 -5.07 -10.28
N ILE A 81 20.47 -4.90 -10.77
CA ILE A 81 20.01 -5.44 -12.04
C ILE A 81 19.83 -4.27 -12.99
N ARG A 82 20.75 -4.22 -13.97
CA ARG A 82 20.81 -3.35 -15.15
C ARG A 82 19.60 -2.43 -15.34
N ARG A 83 19.88 -1.11 -15.35
CA ARG A 83 19.09 -0.05 -16.00
C ARG A 83 18.40 -0.60 -17.26
N GLN A 84 17.16 -1.01 -17.13
CA GLN A 84 16.22 -1.05 -18.23
C GLN A 84 15.38 0.23 -18.11
N LYS A 85 15.13 0.83 -19.28
CA LYS A 85 14.48 2.12 -19.50
C LYS A 85 13.35 2.40 -18.49
N PRO A 86 13.11 3.68 -18.10
CA PRO A 86 11.99 4.04 -17.26
C PRO A 86 10.71 3.54 -17.94
N SER A 87 10.15 2.47 -17.40
CA SER A 87 8.88 1.92 -17.85
C SER A 87 7.78 2.73 -17.16
N GLU A 88 6.57 2.80 -17.72
CA GLU A 88 5.42 3.46 -17.07
C GLU A 88 5.20 2.97 -15.62
N ASN A 89 5.70 1.78 -15.30
CA ASN A 89 5.76 1.22 -13.94
C ASN A 89 6.57 2.04 -12.93
N ASP A 90 7.54 2.85 -13.33
CA ASP A 90 8.30 3.72 -12.41
C ASP A 90 7.44 4.90 -11.92
N ASN A 91 6.60 5.46 -12.78
CA ASN A 91 5.63 6.49 -12.38
C ASN A 91 4.52 5.90 -11.48
N VAL A 92 4.08 4.66 -11.78
CA VAL A 92 3.15 3.92 -10.91
C VAL A 92 3.79 3.62 -9.55
N SER A 93 5.10 3.33 -9.52
CA SER A 93 5.87 3.12 -8.30
C SER A 93 6.02 4.42 -7.49
N LEU A 94 6.28 5.56 -8.14
CA LEU A 94 6.35 6.87 -7.48
C LEU A 94 4.99 7.29 -6.88
N PHE A 95 3.91 7.16 -7.64
CA PHE A 95 2.56 7.43 -7.15
C PHE A 95 2.17 6.50 -5.99
N GLY A 96 2.55 5.23 -6.08
CA GLY A 96 2.39 4.25 -5.01
C GLY A 96 3.14 4.65 -3.74
N LYS A 97 4.42 5.05 -3.86
CA LYS A 97 5.23 5.54 -2.74
C LYS A 97 4.65 6.81 -2.11
N ALA A 98 4.25 7.78 -2.92
CA ALA A 98 3.60 9.01 -2.45
C ALA A 98 2.30 8.68 -1.68
N SER A 99 1.49 7.75 -2.20
CA SER A 99 0.27 7.29 -1.53
C SER A 99 0.57 6.65 -0.17
N VAL A 100 1.63 5.84 -0.08
CA VAL A 100 2.03 5.23 1.21
C VAL A 100 2.51 6.30 2.20
N TYR A 101 3.32 7.26 1.78
CA TYR A 101 3.76 8.36 2.66
C TYR A 101 2.57 9.18 3.19
N ILE A 102 1.60 9.49 2.33
CA ILE A 102 0.38 10.21 2.73
C ILE A 102 -0.39 9.39 3.77
N HIS A 103 -0.60 8.10 3.52
CA HIS A 103 -1.30 7.24 4.49
C HIS A 103 -0.53 7.06 5.80
N MET A 104 0.81 6.98 5.77
CA MET A 104 1.62 6.93 6.98
C MET A 104 1.48 8.21 7.80
N ALA A 105 1.51 9.38 7.16
CA ALA A 105 1.33 10.65 7.84
C ALA A 105 -0.07 10.78 8.46
N GLN A 106 -1.11 10.32 7.77
CA GLN A 106 -2.49 10.28 8.29
C GLN A 106 -2.59 9.39 9.54
N VAL A 107 -2.05 8.18 9.47
CA VAL A 107 -2.06 7.21 10.58
C VAL A 107 -1.26 7.74 11.78
N LEU A 108 -0.08 8.32 11.57
CA LEU A 108 0.72 8.94 12.62
C LEU A 108 0.00 10.14 13.27
N SER A 109 -0.73 10.93 12.47
CA SER A 109 -1.56 12.02 12.99
C SER A 109 -2.70 11.49 13.86
N GLN A 110 -3.31 10.35 13.52
CA GLN A 110 -4.34 9.71 14.36
C GLN A 110 -3.77 9.17 15.68
N LEU A 111 -2.51 8.74 15.67
CA LEU A 111 -1.78 8.29 16.87
C LEU A 111 -1.27 9.45 17.73
N ASN A 112 -1.52 10.71 17.32
CA ASN A 112 -1.03 11.93 17.96
C ASN A 112 0.52 12.06 17.95
N ASP A 113 1.20 11.30 17.09
CA ASP A 113 2.66 11.27 16.93
C ASP A 113 3.11 12.27 15.83
N ILE A 114 2.86 13.56 16.08
CA ILE A 114 3.08 14.64 15.09
C ILE A 114 4.56 14.78 14.71
N SER A 115 5.49 14.45 15.61
CA SER A 115 6.93 14.47 15.34
C SER A 115 7.32 13.48 14.24
N GLU A 116 6.85 12.23 14.37
CA GLU A 116 7.11 11.18 13.38
C GLU A 116 6.34 11.45 12.08
N ALA A 117 5.13 12.00 12.15
CA ALA A 117 4.38 12.41 10.96
C ALA A 117 5.16 13.47 10.15
N THR A 118 5.69 14.50 10.82
CA THR A 118 6.48 15.56 10.18
C THR A 118 7.74 15.01 9.54
N LYS A 119 8.42 14.07 10.22
CA LYS A 119 9.60 13.40 9.69
C LYS A 119 9.26 12.58 8.43
N THR A 120 8.18 11.80 8.49
CA THR A 120 7.70 10.99 7.37
C THR A 120 7.34 11.85 6.15
N VAL A 121 6.71 13.01 6.36
CA VAL A 121 6.41 13.96 5.28
C VAL A 121 7.68 14.58 4.70
N ARG A 122 8.68 14.90 5.53
CA ARG A 122 9.97 15.40 5.06
C ARG A 122 10.70 14.35 4.22
N GLU A 123 10.73 13.10 4.69
CA GLU A 123 11.29 11.96 3.94
C GLU A 123 10.55 11.69 2.63
N ALA A 124 9.31 12.14 2.46
CA ALA A 124 8.57 12.03 1.21
C ALA A 124 8.91 13.15 0.20
N LEU A 125 9.47 14.26 0.67
CA LEU A 125 9.85 15.43 -0.12
C LEU A 125 11.32 15.42 -0.56
N ASP A 126 12.17 14.68 0.17
CA ASP A 126 13.58 14.41 -0.18
C ASP A 126 13.69 13.36 -1.30
#